data_AF-A0A143PL51-F1
#
_entry.id   AF-A0A143PL51-F1
#
_cell.length_a   1.000
_cell.length_b   1.000
_cell.length_c   1.000
_cell.angle_alpha   90.00
_cell.angle_beta   90.00
_cell.angle_gamma   90.00
#
_symmetry.space_group_name_H-M   'P 1'
#
loop_
_entity.id
_entity.type
_entity.pdbx_description
1 polymer ?
#
loop_
_entity_poly.entity_id
_entity_poly.type
_entity_poly.pdbx_seq_one_letter_code
_entity_poly.pdbx_strand_id
1 'polypeptide(L)'
;MSLNAGARIGPYEIVARLGAGGMGEVYRARDARLDRSVAIKVLTSARAIDHAQLDRFQREARAIARVSHPHFCTLYDVGQQDGVPFLVMELLEGDTLAERLTMATVPVVRPSASPSRLPRRWMRPTARASSIATSSQATSC
;
A
#
# COMPACT_ATOMS: atom_id res chain seq x y z
N MET A 1 7.50 -7.49 -19.68
CA MET A 1 8.67 -6.74 -20.17
C MET A 1 9.21 -5.91 -19.04
N SER A 2 10.49 -6.05 -18.71
CA SER A 2 11.14 -5.16 -17.72
C SER A 2 11.48 -3.82 -18.38
N LEU A 3 11.41 -2.73 -17.61
CA LEU A 3 11.73 -1.38 -18.07
C LEU A 3 13.22 -1.09 -17.84
N ASN A 4 13.86 -0.52 -18.85
CA ASN A 4 15.25 -0.08 -18.78
C ASN A 4 15.36 1.33 -18.19
N ALA A 5 16.54 1.67 -17.68
CA ALA A 5 16.85 3.05 -17.31
C ALA A 5 16.69 3.98 -18.53
N GLY A 6 16.13 5.17 -18.31
CA GLY A 6 15.76 6.14 -19.36
C GLY A 6 14.39 5.88 -19.99
N ALA A 7 13.73 4.73 -19.73
CA ALA A 7 12.34 4.53 -20.14
C ALA A 7 11.40 5.50 -19.43
N ARG A 8 10.25 5.81 -20.04
CA ARG A 8 9.26 6.74 -19.47
C ARG A 8 7.90 6.10 -19.30
N ILE A 9 7.28 6.39 -18.15
CA ILE A 9 5.86 6.13 -17.89
C ILE A 9 5.22 7.48 -17.60
N GLY A 10 4.44 8.02 -18.54
CA GLY A 10 3.90 9.38 -18.46
C GLY A 10 5.01 10.41 -18.13
N PRO A 11 4.89 11.18 -17.04
CA PRO A 11 5.88 12.18 -16.63
C PRO A 11 7.08 11.59 -15.84
N TYR A 12 7.11 10.28 -15.62
CA TYR A 12 8.10 9.63 -14.78
C TYR A 12 9.19 8.95 -15.62
N GLU A 13 10.45 9.24 -15.32
CA GLU A 13 11.61 8.63 -15.97
C GLU A 13 12.22 7.55 -15.10
N ILE A 14 12.34 6.33 -15.62
CA ILE A 14 12.91 5.18 -14.91
C ILE A 14 14.41 5.38 -14.73
N VAL A 15 14.87 5.35 -13.48
CA VAL A 15 16.28 5.50 -13.11
C VAL A 15 16.92 4.13 -12.91
N ALA A 16 16.28 3.26 -12.14
CA ALA A 16 16.81 1.94 -11.82
C ALA A 16 15.68 0.97 -11.42
N ARG A 17 15.92 -0.33 -11.60
CA ARG A 17 15.05 -1.37 -11.03
C ARG A 17 15.39 -1.56 -9.56
N LEU A 18 14.38 -1.55 -8.69
CA LEU A 18 14.53 -1.76 -7.25
C LEU A 18 14.26 -3.22 -6.86
N GLY A 19 13.34 -3.89 -7.57
CA GLY A 19 13.06 -5.28 -7.27
C GLY A 19 11.94 -5.86 -8.12
N ALA A 20 11.66 -7.14 -7.89
CA ALA A 20 10.57 -7.86 -8.50
C ALA A 20 9.91 -8.79 -7.47
N GLY A 21 8.60 -8.97 -7.60
CA GLY A 21 7.84 -9.91 -6.79
C GLY A 21 6.70 -10.51 -7.59
N GLY A 22 5.85 -11.31 -6.94
CA GLY A 22 4.79 -12.07 -7.62
C GLY A 22 3.71 -11.24 -8.33
N MET A 23 3.63 -9.91 -8.09
CA MET A 23 2.69 -9.02 -8.79
C MET A 23 3.32 -8.21 -9.91
N GLY A 24 4.65 -8.23 -10.04
CA GLY A 24 5.36 -7.38 -10.97
C GLY A 24 6.61 -6.75 -10.38
N GLU A 25 7.01 -5.63 -10.96
CA GLU A 25 8.33 -5.05 -10.74
C GLU A 25 8.22 -3.65 -10.15
N VAL A 26 9.21 -3.28 -9.33
CA VAL A 26 9.31 -1.96 -8.71
C VAL A 26 10.56 -1.26 -9.22
N TYR A 27 10.40 0.01 -9.57
CA TYR A 27 11.42 0.85 -10.16
C TYR A 27 11.58 2.14 -9.37
N ARG A 28 12.81 2.64 -9.26
CA ARG A 28 13.10 4.02 -8.89
C ARG A 28 12.91 4.87 -10.14
N ALA A 29 12.19 5.97 -10.02
CA ALA A 29 11.96 6.91 -11.11
C ALA A 29 12.08 8.37 -10.64
N ARG A 30 12.25 9.29 -11.58
CA ARG A 30 12.19 10.74 -11.35
C ARG A 30 10.86 11.27 -11.88
N ASP A 31 10.08 11.96 -11.04
CA ASP A 31 8.93 12.75 -11.49
C ASP A 31 9.43 14.07 -12.08
N ALA A 32 9.33 14.23 -13.39
CA ALA A 32 9.84 15.42 -14.08
C ALA A 32 9.03 16.70 -13.77
N ARG A 33 7.81 16.57 -13.20
CA ARG A 33 6.95 17.73 -12.90
C ARG A 33 7.29 18.37 -11.55
N LEU A 34 7.65 17.54 -10.59
CA LEU A 34 7.88 17.92 -9.19
C LEU A 34 9.34 17.78 -8.77
N ASP A 35 10.19 17.34 -9.70
CA ASP A 35 11.62 17.11 -9.51
C ASP A 35 11.93 16.30 -8.23
N ARG A 36 11.27 15.15 -8.09
CA ARG A 36 11.43 14.25 -6.93
C ARG A 36 11.60 12.80 -7.36
N SER A 37 12.24 12.02 -6.49
CA SER A 37 12.39 10.58 -6.69
C SER A 37 11.16 9.84 -6.17
N VAL A 38 10.67 8.86 -6.95
CA VAL A 38 9.47 8.07 -6.64
C VAL A 38 9.74 6.59 -6.88
N ALA A 39 8.94 5.73 -6.24
CA ALA A 39 8.88 4.31 -6.54
C ALA A 39 7.68 4.03 -7.44
N ILE A 40 7.88 3.25 -8.51
CA ILE A 40 6.83 2.86 -9.45
C ILE A 40 6.71 1.34 -9.48
N LYS A 41 5.56 0.82 -9.07
CA LYS A 41 5.22 -0.62 -9.18
C LYS A 41 4.43 -0.83 -10.47
N VAL A 42 4.94 -1.69 -11.35
CA VAL A 42 4.36 -2.02 -12.67
C VAL A 42 3.92 -3.48 -12.69
N LEU A 43 2.71 -3.75 -13.19
CA LEU A 43 2.20 -5.12 -13.34
C LEU A 43 2.73 -5.77 -14.64
N THR A 44 3.78 -6.58 -14.53
CA THR A 44 4.52 -7.10 -15.69
C THR A 44 3.79 -8.21 -16.47
N SER A 45 2.68 -8.74 -15.93
CA SER A 45 1.92 -9.90 -16.43
C SER A 45 0.46 -9.58 -16.79
N ALA A 46 0.19 -8.45 -17.44
CA ALA A 46 -1.13 -8.15 -18.00
C ALA A 46 -1.48 -8.98 -19.26
N ARG A 47 -0.86 -10.16 -19.47
CA ARG A 47 -1.20 -11.06 -20.57
C ARG A 47 -2.40 -11.93 -20.16
N ALA A 48 -3.58 -11.40 -20.44
CA ALA A 48 -4.84 -12.07 -20.75
C ALA A 48 -5.55 -13.03 -19.76
N ILE A 49 -5.04 -13.42 -18.59
CA ILE A 49 -5.77 -14.42 -17.75
C ILE A 49 -5.92 -14.09 -16.26
N ASP A 50 -5.10 -13.22 -15.65
CA ASP A 50 -5.19 -13.04 -14.19
C ASP A 50 -5.95 -11.77 -13.75
N HIS A 51 -7.27 -11.77 -13.98
CA HIS A 51 -8.17 -10.76 -13.41
C HIS A 51 -8.02 -10.63 -11.89
N ALA A 52 -7.65 -11.70 -11.18
CA ALA A 52 -7.45 -11.66 -9.73
C ALA A 52 -6.22 -10.85 -9.33
N GLN A 53 -5.14 -10.86 -10.13
CA GLN A 53 -3.99 -9.97 -9.92
C GLN A 53 -4.36 -8.50 -10.12
N LEU A 54 -5.13 -8.19 -11.17
CA LEU A 54 -5.60 -6.83 -11.41
C LEU A 54 -6.51 -6.36 -10.26
N ASP A 55 -7.43 -7.21 -9.82
CA ASP A 55 -8.31 -6.89 -8.69
C ASP A 55 -7.53 -6.72 -7.39
N ARG A 56 -6.46 -7.50 -7.17
CA ARG A 56 -5.60 -7.34 -6.01
C ARG A 56 -4.84 -6.03 -6.08
N PHE A 57 -4.28 -5.70 -7.23
CA PHE A 57 -3.58 -4.44 -7.46
C PHE A 57 -4.49 -3.23 -7.23
N GLN A 58 -5.71 -3.25 -7.77
CA GLN A 58 -6.69 -2.19 -7.54
C GLN A 58 -7.12 -2.10 -6.08
N ARG A 59 -7.28 -3.25 -5.39
CA ARG A 59 -7.58 -3.29 -3.95
C ARG A 59 -6.44 -2.70 -3.12
N GLU A 60 -5.19 -3.04 -3.40
CA GLU A 60 -4.01 -2.48 -2.76
C GLU A 60 -3.94 -0.97 -2.97
N ALA A 61 -4.14 -0.50 -4.21
CA ALA A 61 -4.17 0.92 -4.54
C ALA A 61 -5.22 1.69 -3.71
N ARG A 62 -6.45 1.17 -3.67
CA ARG A 62 -7.56 1.77 -2.89
C ARG A 62 -7.31 1.73 -1.38
N ALA A 63 -6.66 0.68 -0.89
CA ALA A 63 -6.33 0.56 0.53
C ALA A 63 -5.28 1.60 0.93
N ILE A 64 -4.18 1.71 0.16
CA ILE A 64 -3.11 2.68 0.44
C ILE A 64 -3.64 4.12 0.30
N ALA A 65 -4.47 4.40 -0.71
CA ALA A 65 -5.06 5.72 -0.92
C ALA A 65 -5.93 6.22 0.27
N ARG A 66 -6.42 5.32 1.12
CA ARG A 66 -7.25 5.65 2.29
C ARG A 66 -6.44 5.85 3.57
N VAL A 67 -5.15 5.56 3.56
CA VAL A 67 -4.29 5.60 4.75
C VAL A 67 -3.30 6.75 4.60
N SER A 68 -3.34 7.68 5.54
CA SER A 68 -2.30 8.70 5.73
C SER A 68 -1.72 8.52 7.12
N HIS A 69 -0.56 7.88 7.21
CA HIS A 69 0.13 7.61 8.46
C HIS A 69 1.64 7.47 8.21
N PRO A 70 2.52 7.96 9.10
CA PRO A 70 3.99 7.96 8.93
C PRO A 70 4.67 6.58 8.82
N HIS A 71 3.91 5.49 8.84
CA HIS A 71 4.42 4.12 8.71
C HIS A 71 3.90 3.41 7.45
N PHE A 72 3.18 4.14 6.61
CA PHE A 72 2.69 3.67 5.32
C PHE A 72 3.28 4.55 4.23
N CYS A 73 3.63 3.92 3.11
CA CYS A 73 4.12 4.62 1.94
C CYS A 73 2.99 5.45 1.33
N THR A 74 3.25 6.73 1.05
CA THR A 74 2.27 7.62 0.44
C THR A 74 2.06 7.25 -1.03
N LEU A 75 0.81 7.02 -1.43
CA LEU A 75 0.45 6.86 -2.84
C LEU A 75 0.30 8.24 -3.49
N TYR A 76 1.04 8.49 -4.57
CA TYR A 76 1.00 9.75 -5.31
C TYR A 76 0.11 9.68 -6.54
N ASP A 77 0.10 8.56 -7.23
CA ASP A 77 -0.60 8.42 -8.51
C ASP A 77 -0.92 6.96 -8.84
N VAL A 78 -1.94 6.75 -9.66
CA VAL A 78 -2.34 5.44 -10.19
C VAL A 78 -2.72 5.61 -11.65
N GLY A 79 -2.19 4.77 -12.52
CA GLY A 79 -2.49 4.88 -13.95
C GLY A 79 -2.29 3.60 -14.71
N GLN A 80 -2.39 3.74 -16.04
CA GLN A 80 -2.16 2.67 -16.99
C GLN A 80 -1.49 3.28 -18.22
N GLN A 81 -0.44 2.63 -18.73
CA GLN A 81 0.22 3.00 -19.98
C GLN A 81 0.34 1.76 -20.85
N ASP A 82 -0.06 1.86 -22.12
CA ASP A 82 -0.04 0.75 -23.08
C ASP A 82 -0.74 -0.52 -22.55
N GLY A 83 -1.82 -0.34 -21.80
CA GLY A 83 -2.55 -1.44 -21.18
C GLY A 83 -1.91 -1.98 -19.89
N VAL A 84 -0.77 -1.47 -19.45
CA VAL A 84 -0.02 -1.93 -18.27
C VAL A 84 -0.32 -1.02 -17.06
N PRO A 85 -0.96 -1.54 -15.99
CA PRO A 85 -1.24 -0.77 -14.78
C PRO A 85 0.04 -0.44 -14.00
N PHE A 86 0.09 0.75 -13.42
CA PHE A 86 1.18 1.19 -12.56
C PHE A 86 0.69 2.00 -11.34
N LEU A 87 1.46 1.94 -10.26
CA LEU A 87 1.28 2.72 -9.03
C LEU A 87 2.52 3.55 -8.78
N VAL A 88 2.34 4.83 -8.47
CA VAL A 88 3.43 5.74 -8.11
C VAL A 88 3.32 6.08 -6.64
N MET A 89 4.39 5.86 -5.92
CA MET A 89 4.42 6.00 -4.47
C MET A 89 5.72 6.65 -4.00
N GLU A 90 5.72 7.06 -2.75
CA GLU A 90 6.89 7.55 -2.04
C GLU A 90 8.04 6.55 -2.13
N LEU A 91 9.22 7.06 -2.49
CA LEU A 91 10.44 6.27 -2.46
C LEU A 91 10.99 6.26 -1.03
N LEU A 92 10.86 5.12 -0.35
CA LEU A 92 11.48 4.92 0.95
C LEU A 92 12.95 4.55 0.80
N GLU A 93 13.81 5.21 1.56
CA GLU A 93 15.23 4.89 1.64
C GLU A 93 15.48 3.91 2.79
N GLY A 94 16.34 2.92 2.56
CA GLY A 94 16.72 1.90 3.53
C GLY A 94 16.56 0.49 3.00
N ASP A 95 16.79 -0.48 3.89
CA ASP A 95 16.78 -1.90 3.56
C ASP A 95 15.36 -2.47 3.55
N THR A 96 15.09 -3.34 2.58
CA THR A 96 13.90 -4.18 2.56
C THR A 96 13.92 -5.15 3.74
N LEU A 97 12.72 -5.63 4.13
CA LEU A 97 12.61 -6.66 5.16
C LEU A 97 13.41 -7.92 4.78
N ALA A 98 13.44 -8.30 3.50
CA ALA A 98 14.19 -9.47 3.04
C ALA A 98 15.70 -9.32 3.26
N GLU A 99 16.26 -8.15 2.97
CA GLU A 99 17.67 -7.83 3.24
C GLU A 99 17.95 -7.88 4.74
N ARG A 100 17.08 -7.27 5.56
CA ARG A 100 17.22 -7.29 7.03
C ARG A 100 17.12 -8.70 7.61
N LEU A 101 16.24 -9.55 7.08
CA LEU A 101 16.11 -10.95 7.50
C LEU A 101 17.32 -11.79 7.12
N THR A 102 18.02 -11.43 6.04
CA THR A 102 19.26 -12.11 5.65
C THR A 102 20.42 -11.69 6.55
N MET A 103 20.45 -10.42 6.96
CA MET A 103 21.49 -9.88 7.84
C MET A 103 21.30 -10.24 9.31
N ALA A 104 20.05 -10.43 9.75
CA ALA A 104 19.74 -10.77 11.13
C ALA A 104 19.55 -12.29 11.29
N THR A 105 20.24 -12.89 12.26
CA THR A 105 19.86 -14.20 12.82
C THR A 105 18.56 -14.01 13.61
N VAL A 106 17.43 -13.86 12.92
CA VAL A 106 16.13 -13.70 13.58
C VAL A 106 15.75 -15.06 14.15
N PRO A 107 15.65 -15.23 15.49
CA PRO A 107 15.07 -16.44 16.04
C PRO A 107 13.62 -16.50 15.56
N VAL A 108 13.32 -17.46 14.70
CA VAL A 108 11.94 -17.75 14.29
C VAL A 108 11.19 -18.22 15.53
N VAL A 109 10.52 -17.29 16.20
CA VAL A 109 9.52 -17.63 17.20
C VAL A 109 8.38 -18.30 16.44
N ARG A 110 8.34 -19.64 16.47
CA ARG A 110 7.14 -20.35 16.03
C ARG A 110 5.99 -19.84 16.90
N PRO A 111 4.84 -19.49 16.32
CA PRO A 111 3.67 -19.25 17.13
C PRO A 111 3.44 -20.52 17.96
N SER A 112 3.62 -20.42 19.28
CA SER A 112 3.26 -21.49 20.20
C SER A 112 1.80 -21.80 19.94
N ALA A 113 1.46 -23.09 19.83
CA ALA A 113 0.10 -23.55 19.59
C ALA A 113 -0.90 -22.73 20.41
N SER A 114 -1.93 -22.24 19.72
CA SER A 114 -3.01 -21.40 20.26
C SER A 114 -3.41 -21.84 21.68
N PRO A 115 -3.36 -20.97 22.71
CA PRO A 115 -4.08 -21.24 23.93
C PRO A 115 -5.56 -21.15 23.57
N SER A 116 -6.21 -22.30 23.42
CA SER A 116 -7.63 -22.48 23.10
C SER A 116 -8.60 -21.93 24.15
N ARG A 117 -8.16 -21.02 25.02
CA ARG A 117 -8.97 -20.28 26.00
C ARG A 117 -8.43 -18.87 26.17
N LEU A 118 -8.93 -17.93 25.37
CA LEU A 118 -8.92 -16.54 25.77
C LEU A 118 -9.99 -16.36 26.88
N PRO A 119 -9.65 -15.79 28.05
CA PRO A 119 -10.65 -15.49 29.06
C PRO A 119 -11.64 -14.45 28.51
N ARG A 120 -12.94 -14.68 28.73
CA ARG A 120 -14.10 -13.87 28.27
C ARG A 120 -14.06 -12.36 28.64
N ARG A 121 -12.99 -11.88 29.28
CA ARG A 121 -12.82 -10.51 29.78
C ARG A 121 -12.55 -9.47 28.69
N TRP A 122 -12.21 -9.88 27.46
CA TRP A 122 -11.88 -8.98 26.34
C TRP A 122 -13.09 -8.50 25.51
N MET A 123 -14.31 -8.94 25.84
CA MET A 123 -15.55 -8.40 25.25
C MET A 123 -16.23 -7.43 26.23
N ARG A 124 -15.75 -6.19 26.28
CA ARG A 124 -16.54 -5.06 26.77
C ARG A 124 -16.56 -3.97 25.71
N PRO A 125 -17.72 -3.63 25.12
CA PRO A 125 -17.81 -2.46 24.26
C PRO A 125 -17.69 -1.21 25.14
N THR A 126 -16.64 -0.41 24.92
CA THR A 126 -16.58 0.98 25.38
C THR A 126 -17.49 1.82 24.51
N ALA A 127 -18.76 1.92 24.92
CA ALA A 127 -19.68 2.92 24.41
C ALA A 127 -20.33 3.62 25.61
N ARG A 128 -19.84 4.83 25.93
CA ARG A 128 -20.62 5.83 26.66
C ARG A 128 -20.70 7.04 25.74
N ALA A 129 -21.81 7.10 25.00
CA ALA A 129 -22.20 8.25 24.21
C ALA A 129 -22.45 9.43 25.16
N SER A 130 -21.88 10.58 24.81
CA SER A 130 -22.05 11.83 25.50
C SER A 130 -23.52 12.28 25.45
N SER A 131 -24.04 12.62 26.62
CA SER A 131 -25.30 13.32 26.83
C SER A 131 -25.26 14.68 26.10
N ILE A 132 -26.23 14.94 25.23
CA ILE A 132 -26.62 16.31 24.89
C ILE A 132 -28.12 16.44 25.16
N ALA A 133 -28.41 17.50 25.89
CA ALA A 133 -29.65 17.79 26.57
C ALA A 133 -30.82 18.07 25.63
N THR A 134 -31.97 17.59 26.08
CA THR A 134 -33.31 18.06 25.75
C THR A 134 -33.46 19.54 26.09
N SER A 135 -33.99 20.35 25.16
CA SER A 135 -34.94 21.42 25.49
C SER A 135 -35.46 22.17 24.26
N SER A 136 -36.78 22.47 24.29
CA SER A 136 -37.46 23.64 23.67
C SER A 136 -37.78 23.54 22.16
N GLN A 137 -38.97 23.79 21.59
CA GLN A 137 -40.28 24.40 21.95
C GLN A 137 -41.34 23.84 20.96
N ALA A 138 -42.56 23.46 21.32
CA ALA A 138 -43.78 24.26 21.57
C ALA A 138 -44.36 25.04 20.35
N THR A 139 -45.45 24.50 19.80
CA THR A 139 -46.75 25.12 19.45
C THR A 139 -46.92 26.12 18.27
N SER A 140 -47.98 25.84 17.48
CA SER A 140 -48.79 26.72 16.57
C SER A 140 -48.18 27.03 15.20
N CYS A 141 -48.89 26.97 14.05
CA CYS A 141 -50.32 27.04 13.74
C CYS A 141 -50.75 25.98 12.73
#